data_AF-A0A4Z2ISP3-F1
#
_entry.id   AF-A0A4Z2ISP3-F1
#
_cell.length_a   1.000
_cell.length_b   1.000
_cell.length_c   1.000
_cell.angle_alpha   90.00
_cell.angle_beta   90.00
_cell.angle_gamma   90.00
#
_symmetry.space_group_name_H-M   'P 1'
#
loop_
_entity.id
_entity.type
_entity.pdbx_description
1 polymer ?
#
loop_
_entity_poly.entity_id
_entity_poly.type
_entity_poly.pdbx_seq_one_letter_code
_entity_poly.pdbx_strand_id
1 'polypeptide(L)'
;MDINVGFDTGIDRIFLVSPVTIVHEINDESPFFEIDRKTLENDSELEVVVILEGMVEATAMTTQCRSSYLASEILWGHRFEPVLFERKDCYQVDYSFFHRTLEIPNTPSCSAKELAEQKYIQRSRSSFCYENEVALQLVSPENEPDQDPECPSPTTRSRGRPTETGLKVSR
;
A
#
# COMPACT_ATOMS: atom_id res chain seq x y z
N MET A 1 -4.83 18.47 9.79
CA MET A 1 -4.02 17.86 8.73
C MET A 1 -4.99 17.32 7.68
N ASP A 2 -4.64 17.34 6.41
CA ASP A 2 -5.49 16.81 5.33
C ASP A 2 -5.03 15.40 4.93
N ILE A 3 -5.94 14.58 4.41
CA ILE A 3 -5.66 13.22 3.96
C ILE A 3 -5.76 13.21 2.44
N ASN A 4 -4.62 13.14 1.76
CA ASN A 4 -4.59 13.20 0.30
C ASN A 4 -5.24 11.95 -0.32
N VAL A 5 -6.40 12.13 -0.94
CA VAL A 5 -7.12 11.11 -1.73
C VAL A 5 -6.95 11.32 -3.23
N GLY A 6 -5.96 12.13 -3.61
CA GLY A 6 -5.56 12.39 -4.99
C GLY A 6 -6.01 13.75 -5.56
N PHE A 7 -6.14 14.76 -4.71
CA PHE A 7 -6.48 16.13 -5.12
C PHE A 7 -5.49 16.68 -6.16
N ASP A 8 -4.18 16.46 -5.96
CA ASP A 8 -3.14 16.98 -6.84
C ASP A 8 -3.18 16.41 -8.27
N THR A 9 -3.68 15.19 -8.41
CA THR A 9 -3.84 14.51 -9.71
C THR A 9 -5.28 14.59 -10.23
N GLY A 10 -6.20 15.08 -9.40
CA GLY A 10 -7.61 15.24 -9.72
C GLY A 10 -8.40 13.92 -9.77
N ILE A 11 -7.88 12.84 -9.17
CA ILE A 11 -8.52 11.51 -9.07
C ILE A 11 -9.52 11.43 -7.91
N ASP A 12 -9.55 12.44 -7.05
CA ASP A 12 -10.57 12.67 -6.02
C ASP A 12 -11.97 12.88 -6.62
N ARG A 13 -12.02 13.32 -7.88
CA ARG A 13 -13.25 13.47 -8.67
C ARG A 13 -13.66 12.12 -9.25
N ILE A 14 -14.62 11.47 -8.61
CA ILE A 14 -15.10 10.14 -8.97
C ILE A 14 -16.38 10.19 -9.82
N PHE A 15 -16.55 9.20 -10.70
CA PHE A 15 -17.81 8.92 -11.37
C PHE A 15 -18.55 7.81 -10.61
N LEU A 16 -19.55 8.19 -9.83
CA LEU A 16 -20.18 7.30 -8.84
C LEU A 16 -21.44 6.62 -9.39
N VAL A 17 -21.27 5.48 -10.07
CA VAL A 17 -22.39 4.63 -10.58
C VAL A 17 -22.61 3.38 -9.72
N SER A 18 -21.52 2.83 -9.18
CA SER A 18 -21.52 1.73 -8.21
C SER A 18 -20.65 2.12 -7.01
N PRO A 19 -20.69 1.39 -5.88
CA PRO A 19 -19.77 1.63 -4.78
C PRO A 19 -18.30 1.72 -5.25
N VAL A 20 -17.62 2.77 -4.81
CA VAL A 20 -16.19 3.03 -5.11
C VAL A 20 -15.44 3.03 -3.80
N THR A 21 -14.28 2.39 -3.78
CA THR A 21 -13.40 2.40 -2.61
C THR A 21 -12.34 3.48 -2.75
N ILE A 22 -12.49 4.56 -1.99
CA ILE A 22 -11.52 5.66 -1.90
C ILE A 22 -10.20 5.14 -1.31
N VAL A 23 -9.07 5.63 -1.83
CA VAL A 23 -7.72 5.22 -1.41
C VAL A 23 -7.00 6.47 -0.90
N HIS A 24 -6.39 6.36 0.27
CA HIS A 24 -5.32 7.25 0.70
C HIS A 24 -4.03 6.43 0.72
N GLU A 25 -3.02 6.87 -0.02
CA GLU A 25 -1.70 6.27 0.05
C GLU A 25 -0.95 6.84 1.26
N ILE A 26 -0.47 5.95 2.13
CA ILE A 26 0.33 6.33 3.29
C ILE A 26 1.79 6.46 2.85
N ASN A 27 2.14 7.66 2.39
CA ASN A 27 3.50 8.07 2.06
C ASN A 27 4.08 8.97 3.17
N ASP A 28 5.26 9.54 2.96
CA ASP A 28 5.98 10.41 3.91
C ASP A 28 5.28 11.72 4.23
N GLU A 29 4.35 12.16 3.39
CA GLU A 29 3.50 13.34 3.62
C GLU A 29 2.20 13.00 4.37
N SER A 30 1.89 11.71 4.54
CA SER A 30 0.68 11.25 5.22
C SER A 30 0.76 11.50 6.73
N PRO A 31 -0.33 11.95 7.37
CA PRO A 31 -0.40 12.03 8.84
C PRO A 31 -0.31 10.65 9.51
N PHE A 32 -0.50 9.56 8.76
CA PHE A 32 -0.44 8.19 9.25
C PHE A 32 0.91 7.51 8.99
N PHE A 33 1.90 8.22 8.45
CA PHE A 33 3.17 7.65 8.01
C PHE A 33 3.92 6.87 9.10
N GLU A 34 3.89 7.40 10.34
CA GLU A 34 4.58 6.82 11.49
C GLU A 34 3.67 5.93 12.35
N ILE A 35 2.38 5.79 12.01
CA ILE A 35 1.42 5.03 12.80
C ILE A 35 1.52 3.54 12.45
N ASP A 36 1.87 2.73 13.46
CA ASP A 36 1.79 1.27 13.40
C ASP A 36 0.41 0.76 13.86
N ARG A 37 0.16 -0.55 13.67
CA ARG A 37 -1.13 -1.17 14.03
C ARG A 37 -1.50 -0.97 15.50
N LYS A 38 -0.57 -1.17 16.41
CA LYS A 38 -0.81 -1.08 17.85
C LYS A 38 -1.06 0.36 18.26
N THR A 39 -0.32 1.30 17.69
CA THR A 39 -0.50 2.74 17.93
C THR A 39 -1.90 3.16 17.50
N LEU A 40 -2.35 2.74 16.31
CA LEU A 40 -3.71 3.00 15.83
C LEU A 40 -4.79 2.42 16.77
N GLU A 41 -4.65 1.17 17.19
CA GLU A 41 -5.62 0.50 18.08
C GLU A 41 -5.77 1.20 19.45
N ASN A 42 -4.74 1.91 19.91
CA ASN A 42 -4.72 2.57 21.23
C ASN A 42 -4.98 4.08 21.17
N ASP A 43 -5.08 4.68 19.98
CA ASP A 43 -5.28 6.11 19.82
C ASP A 43 -6.78 6.47 19.96
N SER A 44 -7.19 6.94 21.13
CA SER A 44 -8.58 7.32 21.39
C SER A 44 -8.99 8.68 20.81
N GLU A 45 -8.02 9.51 20.43
CA GLU A 45 -8.26 10.89 19.96
C GLU A 45 -8.31 10.97 18.42
N LEU A 46 -7.94 9.90 17.72
CA LEU A 46 -7.96 9.85 16.27
C LEU A 46 -9.39 9.66 15.74
N GLU A 47 -9.82 10.62 14.93
CA GLU A 47 -11.06 10.59 14.15
C GLU A 47 -10.79 11.03 12.71
N VAL A 48 -11.17 10.19 11.74
CA VAL A 48 -11.06 10.47 10.31
C VAL A 48 -12.42 10.89 9.78
N VAL A 49 -12.58 12.18 9.48
CA VAL A 49 -13.80 12.70 8.85
C VAL A 49 -13.70 12.52 7.34
N VAL A 50 -14.72 11.92 6.74
CA VAL A 50 -14.87 11.76 5.29
C VAL A 50 -16.01 12.59 4.76
N ILE A 51 -15.79 13.21 3.61
CA ILE A 51 -16.73 14.11 2.96
C ILE A 51 -16.87 13.70 1.50
N LEU A 52 -18.12 13.54 1.05
CA LEU A 52 -18.46 13.36 -0.36
C LEU A 52 -19.34 14.54 -0.77
N GLU A 53 -18.86 15.31 -1.74
CA GLU A 53 -19.59 16.42 -2.34
C GLU A 53 -19.98 16.10 -3.77
N GLY A 54 -21.17 16.52 -4.17
CA GLY A 54 -21.63 16.33 -5.53
C GLY A 54 -22.96 17.02 -5.81
N MET A 55 -23.30 17.14 -7.09
CA MET A 55 -24.60 17.62 -7.51
C MET A 55 -25.54 16.44 -7.72
N VAL A 56 -26.74 16.51 -7.14
CA VAL A 56 -27.79 15.52 -7.41
C VAL A 56 -28.55 15.96 -8.65
N GLU A 57 -28.45 15.20 -9.75
CA GLU A 57 -29.05 15.56 -11.04
C GLU A 57 -30.56 15.83 -10.94
N ALA A 58 -31.28 15.05 -10.14
CA ALA A 58 -32.72 15.17 -9.99
C ALA A 58 -33.17 16.50 -9.34
N THR A 59 -32.32 17.15 -8.55
CA THR A 59 -32.66 18.36 -7.78
C THR A 59 -31.87 19.60 -8.20
N ALA A 60 -30.80 19.43 -8.99
CA ALA A 60 -29.82 20.47 -9.30
C ALA A 60 -29.23 21.16 -8.06
N MET A 61 -29.24 20.45 -6.91
CA MET A 61 -28.67 20.94 -5.66
C MET A 61 -27.32 20.27 -5.39
N THR A 62 -26.38 21.06 -4.90
CA THR A 62 -25.13 20.55 -4.31
C THR A 62 -25.43 19.90 -2.97
N THR A 63 -25.03 18.65 -2.80
CA THR A 63 -25.16 17.87 -1.57
C THR A 63 -23.78 17.55 -1.03
N GLN A 64 -23.65 17.62 0.29
CA GLN A 64 -22.47 17.18 1.02
C GLN A 64 -22.89 16.07 1.99
N CYS A 65 -22.38 14.87 1.78
CA CYS A 65 -22.48 13.76 2.71
C CYS A 65 -21.24 13.73 3.59
N ARG A 66 -21.43 13.55 4.90
CA ARG A 66 -20.34 13.49 5.88
C ARG A 66 -20.46 12.22 6.71
N SER A 67 -19.33 11.60 7.00
CA SER A 67 -19.20 10.53 7.99
C SER A 67 -17.86 10.65 8.70
N SER A 68 -17.65 9.85 9.73
CA SER A 68 -16.35 9.78 10.40
C SER A 68 -16.01 8.37 10.85
N TYR A 69 -14.72 8.12 11.08
CA TYR A 69 -14.20 6.86 11.60
C TYR A 69 -13.32 7.13 12.80
N LEU A 70 -13.66 6.55 13.94
CA LEU A 70 -12.76 6.50 15.09
C LEU A 70 -11.62 5.52 14.81
N ALA A 71 -10.51 5.62 15.55
CA ALA A 71 -9.40 4.68 15.39
C ALA A 71 -9.83 3.21 15.55
N SER A 72 -10.77 2.94 16.47
CA SER A 72 -11.35 1.60 16.69
C SER A 72 -12.23 1.09 15.55
N GLU A 73 -12.67 1.97 14.64
CA GLU A 73 -13.45 1.62 13.45
C GLU A 73 -12.55 1.38 12.22
N ILE A 74 -11.25 1.67 12.32
CA ILE A 74 -10.27 1.43 11.26
C ILE A 74 -9.70 0.01 11.40
N LEU A 75 -10.13 -0.87 10.50
CA LEU A 75 -9.73 -2.28 10.51
C LEU A 75 -8.38 -2.50 9.81
N TRP A 76 -7.30 -2.60 10.60
CA TRP A 76 -5.96 -2.86 10.06
C TRP A 76 -5.86 -4.25 9.42
N GLY A 77 -5.37 -4.30 8.17
CA GLY A 77 -5.20 -5.56 7.46
C GLY A 77 -6.53 -6.17 6.99
N HIS A 78 -7.54 -5.33 6.72
CA HIS A 78 -8.79 -5.76 6.11
C HIS A 78 -8.93 -5.24 4.67
N ARG A 79 -9.78 -5.93 3.88
CA ARG A 79 -10.17 -5.51 2.54
C ARG A 79 -11.68 -5.68 2.34
N PHE A 80 -12.34 -4.73 1.67
CA PHE A 80 -13.76 -4.86 1.31
C PHE A 80 -14.00 -6.08 0.41
N GLU A 81 -15.10 -6.76 0.68
CA GLU A 81 -15.61 -7.77 -0.24
C GLU A 81 -16.06 -7.10 -1.56
N PRO A 82 -15.83 -7.74 -2.72
CA PRO A 82 -16.35 -7.25 -3.97
C PRO A 82 -17.88 -7.18 -3.94
N VAL A 83 -18.44 -6.06 -4.36
CA VAL A 83 -19.90 -5.86 -4.43
C VAL A 83 -20.45 -5.92 -5.86
N LEU A 84 -19.57 -5.76 -6.85
CA LEU A 84 -19.94 -5.71 -8.26
C LEU A 84 -19.64 -7.05 -8.93
N PHE A 85 -20.68 -7.68 -9.46
CA PHE A 85 -20.59 -8.98 -10.10
C PHE A 85 -21.10 -8.91 -11.54
N GLU A 86 -20.35 -9.51 -12.45
CA GLU A 86 -20.79 -9.70 -13.83
C GLU A 86 -21.75 -10.90 -13.92
N ARG A 87 -22.87 -10.68 -14.60
CA ARG A 87 -23.82 -11.70 -15.04
C ARG A 87 -23.93 -11.60 -16.56
N LYS A 88 -24.42 -12.65 -17.20
CA LYS A 88 -24.38 -12.88 -18.67
C LYS A 88 -24.47 -11.61 -19.53
N ASP A 89 -25.45 -10.74 -19.25
CA ASP A 89 -25.69 -9.52 -20.04
C ASP A 89 -25.77 -8.24 -19.18
N CYS A 90 -25.36 -8.29 -17.90
CA CYS A 90 -25.46 -7.13 -17.01
C CYS A 90 -24.49 -7.18 -15.82
N TYR A 91 -24.24 -6.01 -15.22
CA TYR A 91 -23.56 -5.91 -13.92
C TYR A 91 -24.59 -5.79 -12.81
N GLN A 92 -24.38 -6.54 -11.74
CA GLN A 92 -25.22 -6.52 -10.54
C GLN A 92 -24.39 -6.06 -9.35
N VAL A 93 -24.92 -5.07 -8.62
CA VAL A 93 -24.36 -4.65 -7.32
C VAL A 93 -25.13 -5.36 -6.22
N ASP A 94 -24.43 -6.12 -5.38
CA ASP A 94 -24.98 -6.72 -4.17
C ASP A 94 -24.58 -5.90 -2.94
N TYR A 95 -25.51 -5.06 -2.48
CA TYR A 95 -25.29 -4.20 -1.32
C TYR A 95 -25.23 -4.95 0.01
N SER A 96 -25.57 -6.24 0.06
CA SER A 96 -25.36 -7.05 1.28
C SER A 96 -23.89 -7.27 1.62
N PHE A 97 -23.00 -7.06 0.65
CA PHE A 97 -21.54 -7.11 0.79
C PHE A 97 -20.92 -5.73 1.05
N PHE A 98 -21.68 -4.63 0.98
CA PHE A 98 -21.15 -3.27 1.01
C PHE A 98 -20.29 -2.98 2.25
N HIS A 99 -20.76 -3.43 3.42
CA HIS A 99 -20.05 -3.26 4.69
C HIS A 99 -19.13 -4.43 5.05
N ARG A 100 -19.08 -5.49 4.23
CA ARG A 100 -18.33 -6.71 4.56
C ARG A 100 -16.85 -6.54 4.25
N THR A 101 -16.02 -7.10 5.12
CA THR A 101 -14.57 -7.10 4.98
C THR A 101 -13.98 -8.48 5.21
N LEU A 102 -12.81 -8.72 4.62
CA LEU A 102 -12.01 -9.92 4.77
C LEU A 102 -10.68 -9.55 5.41
N GLU A 103 -10.25 -10.33 6.40
CA GLU A 103 -8.92 -10.24 6.99
C GLU A 103 -7.84 -10.68 5.98
N ILE A 104 -6.72 -9.96 6.00
CA ILE A 104 -5.53 -10.21 5.19
C ILE A 104 -4.37 -10.55 6.14
N PRO A 105 -4.10 -11.85 6.38
CA PRO A 105 -3.18 -12.29 7.42
C PRO A 105 -1.73 -11.79 7.28
N ASN A 106 -1.30 -11.53 6.05
CA ASN A 106 0.08 -11.13 5.75
C ASN A 106 0.27 -9.60 5.67
N THR A 107 -0.66 -8.83 6.22
CA THR A 107 -0.50 -7.38 6.29
C THR A 107 0.58 -7.02 7.32
N PRO A 108 1.62 -6.25 6.95
CA PRO A 108 2.62 -5.78 7.91
C PRO A 108 1.95 -5.02 9.06
N SER A 109 2.41 -5.24 10.29
CA SER A 109 1.92 -4.51 11.47
C SER A 109 2.72 -3.24 11.78
N CYS A 110 3.86 -3.04 11.11
CA CYS A 110 4.71 -1.88 11.21
C CYS A 110 4.10 -0.66 10.50
N SER A 111 4.60 0.53 10.84
CA SER A 111 4.21 1.76 10.16
C SER A 111 4.74 1.81 8.72
N ALA A 112 4.19 2.70 7.90
CA ALA A 112 4.67 2.90 6.53
C ALA A 112 6.14 3.35 6.50
N LYS A 113 6.56 4.17 7.47
CA LYS A 113 7.95 4.59 7.66
C LYS A 113 8.88 3.42 7.90
N GLU A 114 8.58 2.57 8.88
CA GLU A 114 9.39 1.38 9.19
C GLU A 114 9.48 0.44 7.99
N LEU A 115 8.37 0.26 7.26
CA LEU A 115 8.33 -0.57 6.06
C LEU A 115 9.20 0.01 4.93
N ALA A 116 9.22 1.33 4.76
CA ALA A 116 10.07 2.01 3.78
C ALA A 116 11.56 1.86 4.12
N GLU A 117 11.93 2.04 5.40
CA GLU A 117 13.29 1.87 5.89
C GLU A 117 13.80 0.43 5.72
N GLN A 118 12.97 -0.56 6.06
CA GLN A 118 13.30 -1.97 5.85
C GLN A 118 13.52 -2.31 4.37
N LYS A 119 12.67 -1.80 3.48
CA LYS A 119 12.85 -1.96 2.03
C LYS A 119 14.14 -1.30 1.54
N TYR A 120 14.50 -0.13 2.06
CA TYR A 120 15.75 0.56 1.74
C TYR A 120 16.96 -0.27 2.18
N ILE A 121 16.97 -0.78 3.42
CA ILE A 121 18.06 -1.64 3.93
C ILE A 121 18.15 -2.92 3.13
N GLN A 122 17.03 -3.57 2.80
CA GLN A 122 17.04 -4.80 2.01
C GLN A 122 17.58 -4.55 0.59
N ARG A 123 17.25 -3.40 -0.01
CA ARG A 123 17.73 -2.99 -1.32
C ARG A 123 19.20 -2.56 -1.29
N SER A 124 19.67 -1.91 -0.22
CA SER A 124 21.08 -1.59 -0.05
C SER A 124 21.91 -2.84 0.19
N ARG A 125 21.41 -3.81 0.97
CA ARG A 125 22.06 -5.11 1.18
C ARG A 125 22.15 -5.93 -0.11
N SER A 126 21.11 -5.92 -0.96
CA SER A 126 21.18 -6.57 -2.26
C SER A 126 22.07 -5.82 -3.26
N SER A 127 22.19 -4.50 -3.13
CA SER A 127 23.14 -3.67 -3.90
C SER A 127 24.59 -3.88 -3.45
N PHE A 128 24.84 -4.10 -2.16
CA PHE A 128 26.18 -4.33 -1.61
C PHE A 128 26.76 -5.70 -2.01
N CYS A 129 25.93 -6.62 -2.50
CA CYS A 129 26.36 -7.89 -3.08
C CYS A 129 26.91 -7.76 -4.52
N TYR A 130 26.91 -6.56 -5.12
CA TYR A 130 27.47 -6.31 -6.45
C TYR A 130 28.66 -5.34 -6.47
N GLU A 131 29.09 -4.77 -5.34
CA GLU A 131 30.20 -3.81 -5.34
C GLU A 131 31.30 -4.06 -4.30
N ASN A 132 31.24 -5.15 -3.53
CA ASN A 132 32.27 -5.41 -2.52
C ASN A 132 33.18 -6.61 -2.82
N GLU A 133 33.32 -7.02 -4.09
CA GLU A 133 34.40 -7.94 -4.48
C GLU A 133 35.77 -7.24 -4.53
N VAL A 134 35.81 -5.90 -4.64
CA VAL A 134 37.07 -5.14 -4.80
C VAL A 134 37.55 -4.49 -3.50
N ALA A 135 36.68 -4.26 -2.51
CA ALA A 135 37.05 -3.57 -1.27
C ALA A 135 37.88 -4.44 -0.30
N LEU A 136 37.97 -5.75 -0.53
CA LEU A 136 38.89 -6.64 0.18
C LEU A 136 40.24 -6.82 -0.54
N GLN A 137 40.41 -6.29 -1.76
CA GLN A 137 41.63 -6.45 -2.56
C GLN A 137 42.65 -5.29 -2.41
N LEU A 138 42.33 -4.25 -1.64
CA LEU A 138 43.30 -3.18 -1.30
C LEU A 138 44.21 -3.51 -0.12
N VAL A 139 44.19 -4.75 0.38
CA VAL A 139 45.34 -5.31 1.10
C VAL A 139 45.95 -6.38 0.21
N SER A 140 46.70 -5.96 -0.80
CA SER A 140 47.61 -6.86 -1.52
C SER A 140 48.94 -6.91 -0.76
N PRO A 141 49.35 -8.06 -0.18
CA PRO A 141 50.75 -8.44 -0.14
C PRO A 141 51.15 -8.87 -1.56
N GLU A 142 52.32 -8.42 -2.01
CA GLU A 142 52.83 -8.64 -3.35
C GLU A 142 53.23 -10.12 -3.58
N ASN A 143 52.70 -10.69 -4.68
CA ASN A 143 53.27 -11.68 -5.62
C ASN A 143 53.71 -13.11 -5.18
N GLU A 144 53.02 -14.13 -5.73
CA GLU A 144 53.56 -15.45 -6.13
C GLU A 144 52.83 -15.92 -7.43
N PRO A 145 53.52 -16.50 -8.45
CA PRO A 145 52.88 -16.91 -9.71
C PRO A 145 52.68 -18.43 -9.85
N ASP A 146 51.52 -18.86 -10.39
CA ASP A 146 51.34 -19.46 -11.73
C ASP A 146 50.12 -20.42 -11.85
N GLN A 147 49.23 -20.06 -12.78
CA GLN A 147 48.48 -20.85 -13.79
C GLN A 147 47.33 -21.83 -13.42
N ASP A 148 46.12 -21.29 -13.63
CA ASP A 148 44.80 -21.78 -14.12
C ASP A 148 44.48 -23.27 -14.34
N PRO A 149 43.20 -23.64 -14.06
CA PRO A 149 42.40 -24.33 -15.07
C PRO A 149 40.93 -23.82 -15.24
N GLU A 150 40.39 -24.14 -16.41
CA GLU A 150 39.03 -23.94 -16.95
C GLU A 150 37.85 -24.47 -16.11
N CYS A 151 36.66 -23.89 -16.30
CA CYS A 151 35.36 -24.50 -15.94
C CYS A 151 34.21 -24.06 -16.89
N PRO A 152 33.21 -24.93 -17.21
CA PRO A 152 32.09 -24.61 -18.10
C PRO A 152 30.80 -24.14 -17.40
N SER A 153 29.79 -23.84 -18.23
CA SER A 153 28.58 -22.98 -18.14
C SER A 153 27.36 -23.46 -17.29
N PRO A 154 26.26 -22.66 -17.18
CA PRO A 154 25.34 -22.58 -16.02
C PRO A 154 23.94 -23.23 -16.21
N THR A 155 23.11 -23.25 -15.14
CA THR A 155 21.64 -23.41 -15.26
C THR A 155 20.80 -22.48 -14.35
N THR A 156 20.11 -21.56 -15.03
CA THR A 156 18.79 -20.90 -14.87
C THR A 156 18.07 -20.74 -13.51
N ARG A 157 17.65 -19.49 -13.21
CA ARG A 157 16.64 -19.12 -12.20
C ARG A 157 15.56 -18.22 -12.84
N SER A 158 14.28 -18.55 -12.64
CA SER A 158 13.14 -17.70 -13.06
C SER A 158 12.65 -16.79 -11.92
N ARG A 159 12.24 -15.57 -12.30
CA ARG A 159 11.82 -14.43 -11.47
C ARG A 159 10.37 -14.55 -10.96
N GLY A 160 10.07 -13.86 -9.85
CA GLY A 160 8.71 -13.53 -9.40
C GLY A 160 8.67 -12.18 -8.65
N ARG A 161 7.73 -11.31 -9.04
CA ARG A 161 7.50 -9.89 -8.67
C ARG A 161 7.06 -9.64 -7.20
N PRO A 162 7.24 -8.42 -6.66
CA PRO A 162 6.65 -8.02 -5.38
C PRO A 162 5.25 -7.38 -5.53
N THR A 163 4.44 -7.52 -4.48
CA THR A 163 3.08 -6.99 -4.33
C THR A 163 3.02 -5.80 -3.37
N GLU A 164 2.19 -4.80 -3.71
CA GLU A 164 1.91 -3.58 -2.93
C GLU A 164 0.84 -3.80 -1.86
N THR A 165 0.93 -3.03 -0.76
CA THR A 165 -0.02 -3.01 0.37
C THR A 165 -0.47 -1.57 0.61
N GLY A 166 -1.78 -1.33 0.62
CA GLY A 166 -2.41 -0.06 0.99
C GLY A 166 -3.41 -0.24 2.14
N LEU A 167 -3.65 0.84 2.89
CA LEU A 167 -4.58 0.89 4.02
C LEU A 167 -5.94 1.46 3.58
N LYS A 168 -7.06 0.89 4.03
CA LYS A 168 -8.41 1.34 3.62
C LYS A 168 -9.47 1.16 4.71
N VAL A 169 -10.46 2.06 4.67
CA VAL A 169 -11.58 2.20 5.62
C VAL A 169 -12.89 2.29 4.84
N SER A 170 -14.00 1.74 5.35
CA SER A 170 -15.37 2.03 4.88
C SER A 170 -16.38 1.82 5.99
N ARG A 171 -17.50 2.54 5.86
CA ARG A 171 -18.66 2.49 6.74
C ARG A 171 -19.73 1.67 6.10
#